data_AF-A0A139WW54-F1
#
_entry.id   AF-A0A139WW54-F1
#
_cell.length_a   1.000
_cell.length_b   1.000
_cell.length_c   1.000
_cell.angle_alpha   90.00
_cell.angle_beta   90.00
_cell.angle_gamma   90.00
#
_symmetry.space_group_name_H-M   'P 1'
#
loop_
_entity.id
_entity.type
_entity.pdbx_description
1 polymer ?
#
loop_
_entity_poly.entity_id
_entity_poly.type
_entity_poly.pdbx_seq_one_letter_code
_entity_poly.pdbx_strand_id
1 'polypeptide(L)'
;MIPTVNVLSLSGVIDGARGDELRREVKDIMTHGSDIVLIDLHEVKFIDSSGLGALVSAMKVVRNSGGKLYVCSMNDQVKMLFELTKMDRIFQQFVDREEFNRHILTSNQ
;
A
#
# COMPACT_ATOMS: atom_id res chain seq x y z
N MET A 1 9.24 20.29 -4.05
CA MET A 1 7.94 20.02 -4.69
C MET A 1 7.20 19.04 -3.78
N ILE A 2 5.93 19.27 -3.48
CA ILE A 2 5.13 18.34 -2.66
C ILE A 2 4.79 17.15 -3.57
N PRO A 3 5.06 15.89 -3.16
CA PRO A 3 4.76 14.73 -3.98
C PRO A 3 3.24 14.57 -4.14
N THR A 4 2.80 14.13 -5.31
CA THR A 4 1.40 13.76 -5.57
C THR A 4 1.12 12.40 -4.92
N VAL A 5 0.21 12.38 -3.96
CA VAL A 5 -0.17 11.16 -3.23
C VAL A 5 -1.57 10.73 -3.62
N ASN A 6 -1.73 9.46 -3.99
CA ASN A 6 -3.03 8.81 -4.13
C ASN A 6 -3.21 7.76 -3.03
N VAL A 7 -4.38 7.80 -2.37
CA VAL A 7 -4.71 6.88 -1.27
C VAL A 7 -5.74 5.86 -1.74
N LEU A 8 -5.38 4.58 -1.68
CA LEU A 8 -6.26 3.45 -1.97
C LEU A 8 -6.76 2.83 -0.66
N SER A 9 -8.06 2.88 -0.43
CA SER A 9 -8.67 2.31 0.78
C SER A 9 -9.19 0.91 0.46
N LEU A 10 -8.56 -0.11 1.04
CA LEU A 10 -9.00 -1.49 0.88
C LEU A 10 -9.92 -1.88 2.03
N SER A 11 -10.84 -2.82 1.77
CA SER A 11 -11.79 -3.28 2.78
C SER A 11 -12.10 -4.76 2.65
N GLY A 12 -12.50 -5.38 3.77
CA GLY A 12 -12.92 -6.77 3.81
C GLY A 12 -11.75 -7.75 3.68
N VAL A 13 -11.89 -8.75 2.81
CA VAL A 13 -10.88 -9.79 2.59
C VAL A 13 -10.13 -9.49 1.30
N ILE A 14 -8.80 -9.50 1.37
CA ILE A 14 -7.94 -9.30 0.20
C ILE A 14 -7.44 -10.67 -0.27
N ASP A 15 -8.04 -11.13 -1.36
CA ASP A 15 -7.72 -12.37 -2.07
C ASP A 15 -7.19 -12.05 -3.48
N GLY A 16 -7.06 -13.07 -4.33
CA GLY A 16 -6.57 -12.91 -5.70
C GLY A 16 -7.46 -12.02 -6.56
N ALA A 17 -8.78 -12.04 -6.37
CA ALA A 17 -9.70 -11.22 -7.15
C ALA A 17 -9.58 -9.73 -6.78
N ARG A 18 -9.57 -9.43 -5.47
CA ARG A 18 -9.31 -8.08 -4.96
C ARG A 18 -7.90 -7.60 -5.27
N GLY A 19 -6.94 -8.52 -5.28
CA GLY A 19 -5.58 -8.26 -5.69
C GLY A 19 -5.43 -7.85 -7.15
N ASP A 20 -6.21 -8.45 -8.05
CA ASP A 20 -6.24 -8.09 -9.46
C ASP A 20 -6.87 -6.70 -9.68
N GLU A 21 -7.90 -6.35 -8.92
CA GLU A 21 -8.48 -5.00 -8.88
C GLU A 21 -7.44 -3.97 -8.43
N LEU A 22 -6.79 -4.21 -7.29
CA LEU A 22 -5.73 -3.35 -6.76
C LEU A 22 -4.63 -3.10 -7.80
N ARG A 23 -4.18 -4.14 -8.52
CA ARG A 23 -3.13 -3.99 -9.53
C ARG A 23 -3.58 -3.09 -10.69
N ARG A 24 -4.84 -3.17 -11.11
CA ARG A 24 -5.39 -2.31 -12.18
C ARG A 24 -5.46 -0.86 -11.72
N GLU A 25 -6.00 -0.61 -10.53
CA GLU A 25 -6.09 0.74 -9.96
C GLU A 25 -4.72 1.38 -9.78
N VAL A 26 -3.76 0.64 -9.23
CA VAL A 26 -2.38 1.12 -9.07
C VAL A 26 -1.75 1.48 -10.42
N LYS A 27 -1.95 0.66 -11.45
CA LYS A 27 -1.43 0.96 -12.79
C LYS A 27 -2.05 2.25 -13.36
N ASP A 28 -3.34 2.45 -13.16
CA ASP A 28 -4.04 3.64 -13.60
C ASP A 28 -3.52 4.89 -12.87
N ILE A 29 -3.41 4.83 -11.54
CA ILE A 29 -2.87 5.91 -10.70
C ILE A 29 -1.45 6.32 -11.13
N MET A 30 -0.59 5.34 -11.42
CA MET A 30 0.77 5.61 -11.89
C MET A 30 0.80 6.22 -13.30
N THR A 31 -0.13 5.82 -14.18
CA THR A 31 -0.26 6.39 -15.53
C THR A 31 -0.68 7.87 -15.46
N HIS A 32 -1.40 8.27 -14.43
CA HIS A 32 -1.81 9.65 -14.18
C HIS A 32 -0.77 10.49 -13.41
N GLY A 33 0.46 10.00 -13.24
CA GLY A 33 1.58 10.80 -12.74
C GLY A 33 1.68 10.91 -11.22
N SER A 34 1.13 9.95 -10.46
CA SER A 34 1.31 9.92 -9.01
C SER A 34 2.74 9.57 -8.62
N ASP A 35 3.30 10.30 -7.66
CA ASP A 35 4.62 9.99 -7.09
C ASP A 35 4.52 8.88 -6.04
N ILE A 36 3.40 8.85 -5.30
CA ILE A 36 3.21 7.99 -4.14
C ILE A 36 1.82 7.36 -4.15
N VAL A 37 1.77 6.05 -3.88
CA VAL A 37 0.55 5.31 -3.58
C VAL A 37 0.57 4.90 -2.11
N LEU A 38 -0.42 5.34 -1.34
CA LEU A 38 -0.63 4.87 0.02
C LEU A 38 -1.80 3.89 0.03
N ILE A 39 -1.55 2.64 0.41
CA ILE A 39 -2.62 1.65 0.64
C ILE A 39 -3.04 1.74 2.12
N ASP A 40 -4.29 2.10 2.35
CA ASP A 40 -4.90 2.11 3.67
C ASP A 40 -5.66 0.80 3.92
N LEU A 41 -5.24 0.10 4.98
CA LEU A 41 -5.75 -1.22 5.36
C LEU A 41 -6.71 -1.17 6.55
N HIS A 42 -7.18 0.03 6.94
CA HIS A 42 -8.04 0.21 8.12
C HIS A 42 -9.27 -0.70 8.14
N GLU A 43 -9.93 -0.84 6.98
CA GLU A 43 -11.14 -1.65 6.82
C GLU A 43 -10.86 -3.09 6.37
N VAL A 44 -9.58 -3.47 6.25
CA VAL A 44 -9.18 -4.83 5.88
C VAL A 44 -9.26 -5.73 7.11
N LYS A 45 -9.95 -6.85 6.96
CA LYS A 45 -10.11 -7.87 8.01
C LYS A 45 -9.08 -8.98 7.86
N PHE A 46 -8.76 -9.38 6.64
CA PHE A 46 -7.87 -10.49 6.37
C PHE A 46 -7.21 -10.38 4.99
N ILE A 47 -6.01 -10.93 4.85
CA ILE A 47 -5.28 -11.05 3.59
C ILE A 47 -4.80 -12.50 3.49
N ASP A 48 -5.01 -13.16 2.35
CA ASP A 48 -4.46 -14.49 2.11
C ASP A 48 -3.12 -14.44 1.35
N SER A 49 -2.56 -15.60 0.99
CA SER A 49 -1.31 -15.67 0.24
C SER A 49 -1.39 -15.01 -1.14
N SER A 50 -2.54 -15.07 -1.80
CA SER A 50 -2.76 -14.46 -3.11
C SER A 50 -2.91 -12.95 -3.01
N GLY A 51 -3.59 -12.44 -1.97
CA GLY A 51 -3.65 -11.02 -1.64
C GLY A 51 -2.28 -10.42 -1.35
N LEU A 52 -1.42 -11.12 -0.60
CA LEU A 52 -0.02 -10.72 -0.41
C LEU A 52 0.76 -10.68 -1.72
N GLY A 53 0.62 -11.72 -2.56
CA GLY A 53 1.24 -11.76 -3.88
C GLY A 53 0.81 -10.60 -4.78
N ALA A 54 -0.46 -10.20 -4.67
CA ALA A 54 -0.99 -9.04 -5.38
C ALA A 54 -0.44 -7.71 -4.85
N LEU A 55 -0.32 -7.53 -3.53
CA LEU A 55 0.34 -6.36 -2.93
C LEU A 55 1.79 -6.22 -3.42
N VAL A 56 2.55 -7.32 -3.46
CA VAL A 56 3.92 -7.33 -3.98
C VAL A 56 3.94 -6.96 -5.48
N SER A 57 2.97 -7.45 -6.24
CA SER A 57 2.85 -7.13 -7.67
C SER A 57 2.51 -5.66 -7.90
N ALA A 58 1.60 -5.10 -7.11
CA ALA A 58 1.26 -3.67 -7.12
C ALA A 58 2.48 -2.80 -6.78
N MET A 59 3.24 -3.18 -5.76
CA MET A 59 4.50 -2.49 -5.40
C MET A 59 5.51 -2.50 -6.55
N LYS A 60 5.64 -3.62 -7.27
CA LYS A 60 6.51 -3.69 -8.46
C LYS A 60 6.05 -2.75 -9.55
N VAL A 61 4.75 -2.63 -9.80
CA VAL A 61 4.19 -1.66 -10.76
C VAL A 61 4.57 -0.24 -10.38
N VAL A 62 4.32 0.16 -9.13
CA VAL A 62 4.67 1.51 -8.64
C VAL A 62 6.16 1.80 -8.78
N ARG A 63 7.02 0.88 -8.35
CA ARG A 63 8.48 1.03 -8.44
C ARG A 63 8.98 1.13 -9.88
N ASN A 64 8.45 0.31 -10.78
CA ASN A 64 8.81 0.34 -12.20
C ASN A 64 8.38 1.65 -12.88
N SER A 65 7.34 2.30 -12.37
CA SER A 65 6.89 3.63 -12.79
C SER A 65 7.62 4.77 -12.06
N GLY A 66 8.64 4.49 -11.25
CA GLY A 66 9.43 5.49 -10.53
C GLY A 66 8.78 6.05 -9.25
N GLY A 67 7.62 5.52 -8.85
CA GLY A 67 6.91 5.95 -7.66
C GLY A 67 7.29 5.16 -6.40
N LYS A 68 6.64 5.51 -5.29
CA LYS A 68 6.76 4.81 -4.00
C LYS A 68 5.42 4.28 -3.54
N LEU A 69 5.42 3.07 -2.96
CA LEU A 69 4.23 2.48 -2.36
C LEU A 69 4.45 2.29 -0.86
N TYR A 70 3.47 2.74 -0.09
CA TYR A 70 3.42 2.60 1.37
C TYR A 70 2.14 1.90 1.80
N VAL A 71 2.14 1.32 2.99
CA VAL A 71 0.95 0.74 3.63
C VAL A 71 0.69 1.41 4.98
N CYS A 72 -0.57 1.54 5.38
CA CYS A 72 -0.92 2.05 6.71
C CYS A 72 -2.14 1.36 7.32
N SER A 73 -2.38 1.60 8.61
CA SER A 73 -3.58 1.17 9.34
C SER A 73 -3.80 -0.34 9.38
N MET A 74 -2.72 -1.13 9.42
CA MET A 74 -2.86 -2.59 9.57
C MET A 74 -3.39 -2.97 10.95
N ASN A 75 -4.39 -3.85 10.96
CA ASN A 75 -4.80 -4.54 12.18
C ASN A 75 -3.74 -5.58 12.61
N ASP A 76 -3.86 -6.12 13.82
CA ASP A 76 -2.86 -7.05 14.39
C ASP A 76 -2.74 -8.36 13.60
N GLN A 77 -3.85 -8.86 13.03
CA GLN A 77 -3.84 -10.07 12.22
C GLN A 77 -3.05 -9.86 10.92
N VAL A 78 -3.22 -8.72 10.26
CA VAL A 78 -2.48 -8.37 9.03
C VAL A 78 -1.01 -8.10 9.35
N LYS A 79 -0.71 -7.40 10.45
CA LYS A 79 0.68 -7.19 10.91
C LYS A 79 1.40 -8.52 11.17
N MET A 80 0.78 -9.43 11.92
CA MET A 80 1.35 -10.75 12.19
C MET A 80 1.63 -11.51 10.90
N LEU A 81 0.70 -11.46 9.93
CA LEU A 81 0.92 -12.08 8.62
C LEU A 81 2.10 -11.45 7.87
N PHE A 82 2.23 -10.11 7.90
CA PHE A 82 3.35 -9.41 7.28
C PHE A 82 4.69 -9.82 7.92
N GLU A 83 4.76 -9.91 9.24
CA GLU A 83 5.97 -10.32 9.97
C GLU A 83 6.35 -11.77 9.65
N LEU A 84 5.38 -12.70 9.70
CA LEU A 84 5.60 -14.12 9.41
C LEU A 84 6.11 -14.34 7.97
N THR A 85 5.62 -13.52 7.04
CA THR A 85 5.98 -13.60 5.62
C THR A 85 7.15 -12.68 5.23
N LYS A 86 7.73 -11.97 6.20
CA LYS A 86 8.83 -11.00 6.02
C LYS A 86 8.48 -9.85 5.06
N MET A 87 7.18 -9.53 4.93
CA MET A 87 6.69 -8.43 4.11
C MET A 87 6.97 -7.07 4.77
N ASP A 88 7.15 -7.03 6.09
CA ASP A 88 7.66 -5.89 6.86
C ASP A 88 9.02 -5.38 6.34
N ARG A 89 9.83 -6.24 5.72
CA ARG A 89 11.11 -5.86 5.09
C ARG A 89 10.95 -5.34 3.67
N ILE A 90 9.78 -5.56 3.06
CA ILE A 90 9.49 -5.25 1.67
C ILE A 90 8.72 -3.93 1.57
N PHE A 91 7.76 -3.75 2.48
CA PHE A 91 6.90 -2.58 2.55
C PHE A 91 7.32 -1.66 3.69
N GLN A 92 7.46 -0.37 3.39
CA GLN A 92 7.50 0.65 4.43
C GLN A 92 6.07 0.92 4.89
N GLN A 93 5.86 0.84 6.20
CA GLN A 93 4.56 0.89 6.86
C GLN A 93 4.43 2.09 7.80
N PHE A 94 3.20 2.56 7.96
CA PHE A 94 2.82 3.59 8.92
C PHE A 94 1.66 3.07 9.78
N VAL A 95 1.53 3.58 11.00
CA VAL A 95 0.44 3.28 11.93
C VAL A 95 -0.89 3.69 11.32
N ASP A 96 -0.96 4.89 10.74
CA ASP A 96 -2.16 5.46 10.12
C ASP A 96 -1.81 6.49 9.03
N ARG A 97 -2.83 7.10 8.43
CA ARG A 97 -2.65 8.17 7.43
C ARG A 97 -2.01 9.42 8.01
N GLU A 98 -2.25 9.73 9.28
CA GLU A 98 -1.70 10.94 9.89
C GLU A 98 -0.19 10.83 10.07
N GLU A 99 0.30 9.68 10.52
CA GLU A 99 1.72 9.40 10.64
C GLU A 99 2.41 9.45 9.28
N PHE A 100 1.80 8.85 8.25
CA PHE A 100 2.28 8.97 6.87
C PHE A 100 2.41 10.44 6.46
N ASN A 101 1.36 11.26 6.67
CA ASN A 101 1.37 12.67 6.29
C ASN A 101 2.47 13.45 7.04
N ARG A 102 2.64 13.21 8.34
CA ARG A 102 3.71 13.83 9.15
C ARG A 102 5.09 13.53 8.58
N HIS A 103 5.38 12.27 8.24
CA HIS A 103 6.70 11.85 7.79
C HIS A 103 6.99 12.12 6.31
N ILE A 104 5.98 12.08 5.44
CA ILE A 104 6.18 12.15 3.99
C ILE A 104 5.84 13.53 3.43
N LEU A 105 4.79 14.17 3.93
CA LEU A 105 4.32 15.46 3.40
C LEU A 105 4.88 16.66 4.17
N THR A 106 5.32 16.45 5.42
CA THR A 106 5.76 17.55 6.31
C THR A 106 7.28 17.66 6.43
N SER A 107 8.04 16.70 5.90
CA SER A 107 9.52 16.66 5.92
C SER A 107 10.22 17.67 4.99
N ASN A 108 9.58 18.82 4.70
CA ASN A 108 10.14 19.95 3.96
C ASN A 108 10.14 21.26 4.80
N GLN A 109 10.17 21.16 6.13
CA GLN A 109 10.52 22.30 6.99
C GLN A 109 11.94 22.19 7.51
#